data_AF-A0A535DVC2-F1
#
_entry.id   AF-A0A535DVC2-F1
#
_cell.length_a   1.000
_cell.length_b   1.000
_cell.length_c   1.000
_cell.angle_alpha   90.00
_cell.angle_beta   90.00
_cell.angle_gamma   90.00
#
_symmetry.space_group_name_H-M   'P 1'
#
loop_
_entity.id
_entity.type
_entity.pdbx_description
1 polymer ?
#
loop_
_entity_poly.entity_id
_entity_poly.type
_entity_poly.pdbx_seq_one_letter_code
_entity_poly.pdbx_strand_id
1 'polypeptide(L)' 'MRTLTVTSDRFQELGRLQARTLGVPDLRLAVIPHPLAGLDPEAARERGRSVGRELVALLGAP' A
#
# COMPACT_ATOMS: atom_id res chain seq x y z
N MET A 1 7.25 12.83 10.85
CA MET A 1 7.42 11.39 10.52
C MET A 1 6.54 11.09 9.31
N ARG A 2 7.08 10.56 8.21
CA ARG A 2 6.29 10.25 7.02
C ARG A 2 5.78 8.82 7.11
N THR A 3 4.48 8.66 7.28
CA THR A 3 3.82 7.36 7.38
C THR A 3 2.95 7.12 6.14
N LEU A 4 2.85 5.87 5.72
CA LEU A 4 1.87 5.41 4.73
C LEU A 4 1.35 4.03 5.14
N THR A 5 0.16 3.68 4.68
CA THR A 5 -0.40 2.33 4.84
C THR A 5 -0.27 1.59 3.52
N VAL A 6 0.33 0.40 3.55
CA VAL A 6 0.36 -0.51 2.39
C VAL A 6 -0.84 -1.46 2.50
N THR A 7 -1.64 -1.54 1.44
CA THR A 7 -2.81 -2.43 1.39
C THR A 7 -3.05 -2.94 -0.03
N SER A 8 -3.91 -3.95 -0.20
CA SER A 8 -4.29 -4.39 -1.55
C SER A 8 -5.43 -3.56 -2.14
N ASP A 9 -5.56 -3.58 -3.47
CA ASP A 9 -6.64 -2.92 -4.23
C ASP A 9 -8.05 -3.20 -3.68
N ARG A 10 -8.30 -4.43 -3.20
CA ARG A 10 -9.58 -4.82 -2.55
C ARG A 10 -9.93 -4.02 -1.30
N PHE A 11 -8.97 -3.37 -0.66
CA PHE A 11 -9.17 -2.59 0.57
C PHE A 11 -9.01 -1.09 0.35
N GLN A 12 -8.82 -0.62 -0.88
CA GLN A 12 -8.57 0.79 -1.16
C GLN A 12 -9.73 1.69 -0.69
N GLU A 13 -10.98 1.30 -0.98
CA GLU A 13 -12.16 2.07 -0.57
C GLU A 13 -12.34 2.05 0.96
N LEU A 14 -12.17 0.89 1.59
CA LEU A 14 -12.24 0.75 3.04
C LEU A 14 -11.19 1.62 3.73
N GLY A 15 -9.94 1.57 3.27
CA GLY A 15 -8.85 2.36 3.82
C GLY A 15 -9.12 3.87 3.71
N ARG A 16 -9.65 4.32 2.58
CA ARG A 16 -10.06 5.73 2.40
C ARG A 16 -11.21 6.12 3.32
N LEU A 17 -12.17 5.23 3.54
CA LEU A 17 -13.27 5.48 4.47
C LEU A 17 -12.76 5.58 5.91
N GLN A 18 -11.93 4.63 6.36
CA GLN A 18 -11.33 4.63 7.69
C GLN A 18 -10.48 5.88 7.93
N ALA A 19 -9.65 6.28 6.96
CA ALA A 19 -8.86 7.50 7.01
C ALA A 19 -9.72 8.73 7.31
N ARG A 20 -10.84 8.90 6.60
CA ARG A 20 -11.78 10.01 6.86
C ARG A 20 -12.44 9.89 8.23
N THR A 21 -12.96 8.71 8.58
CA THR A 21 -13.66 8.48 9.86
C THR A 21 -12.77 8.72 11.07
N LEU A 22 -11.48 8.40 10.96
CA LEU A 22 -10.50 8.56 12.04
C LEU A 22 -9.86 9.96 12.09
N GLY A 23 -10.29 10.90 11.25
CA GLY A 23 -9.76 12.26 11.22
C GLY A 23 -8.37 12.39 10.57
N VAL A 24 -7.98 11.44 9.71
CA VAL A 24 -6.71 11.43 8.98
C VAL A 24 -6.95 11.36 7.46
N PRO A 25 -7.68 12.32 6.86
CA PRO A 25 -8.09 12.25 5.45
C PRO A 25 -6.91 12.21 4.47
N ASP A 26 -5.76 12.76 4.86
CA ASP A 26 -4.54 12.81 4.05
C ASP A 26 -3.64 11.57 4.23
N LEU A 27 -4.15 10.52 4.88
CA LEU A 27 -3.43 9.25 5.00
C LEU A 27 -3.10 8.69 3.61
N ARG A 28 -1.81 8.60 3.32
CA ARG A 28 -1.32 8.02 2.07
C ARG A 28 -1.51 6.51 2.09
N LEU A 29 -2.24 6.00 1.11
CA LEU A 29 -2.42 4.57 0.87
C LEU A 29 -1.58 4.17 -0.33
N ALA A 30 -0.67 3.23 -0.14
CA ALA A 30 -0.01 2.55 -1.24
C ALA A 30 -0.74 1.24 -1.53
N VAL A 31 -1.20 1.09 -2.77
CA VAL A 31 -2.11 0.03 -3.17
C VAL A 31 -1.38 -0.98 -4.04
N ILE A 32 -1.38 -2.24 -3.62
CA ILE A 32 -0.71 -3.35 -4.33
C ILE A 32 -1.77 -4.31 -4.90
N PRO A 33 -1.57 -4.96 -6.06
CA PRO A 33 -2.63 -5.77 -6.65
C PRO A 33 -2.94 -7.02 -5.81
N HIS A 34 -4.21 -7.41 -5.72
CA HIS A 34 -4.64 -8.70 -5.17
C HIS A 34 -4.52 -9.84 -6.23
N PRO A 35 -4.38 -11.12 -5.84
CA PRO A 35 -4.09 -11.66 -4.51
C PRO A 35 -2.61 -11.60 -4.14
N LEU A 36 -2.36 -11.69 -2.83
CA LEU A 36 -1.02 -11.92 -2.27
C LEU A 36 -0.87 -13.32 -1.68
N ALA A 37 -1.98 -13.89 -1.20
CA ALA A 37 -2.02 -15.26 -0.71
C ALA A 37 -1.95 -16.24 -1.88
N GLY A 38 -1.27 -17.38 -1.68
CA GLY A 38 -1.13 -18.42 -2.70
C GLY A 38 -0.08 -18.14 -3.77
N LEU A 39 0.60 -16.99 -3.74
CA LEU A 39 1.80 -16.77 -4.54
C LEU A 39 2.91 -17.71 -4.07
N ASP A 40 3.66 -18.26 -5.02
CA ASP A 40 4.91 -18.93 -4.70
C ASP A 40 5.95 -17.90 -4.17
N PRO A 41 7.03 -18.36 -3.50
CA PRO A 41 8.01 -17.46 -2.92
C PRO A 41 8.75 -16.55 -3.92
N GLU A 42 8.88 -16.95 -5.19
CA GLU A 42 9.51 -16.14 -6.22
C GLU A 42 8.56 -15.05 -6.71
N ALA A 43 7.31 -15.41 -7.01
CA ALA A 43 6.25 -14.48 -7.39
C ALA A 43 5.98 -13.43 -6.30
N ALA A 44 6.01 -13.84 -5.02
CA ALA A 44 5.89 -12.91 -3.88
C ALA A 44 7.07 -11.93 -3.82
N ARG A 45 8.30 -12.40 -4.07
CA ARG A 45 9.49 -11.52 -4.13
C ARG A 45 9.44 -10.57 -5.31
N GLU A 46 9.03 -11.04 -6.48
CA GLU A 46 8.84 -10.20 -7.66
C GLU A 46 7.83 -9.10 -7.39
N ARG A 47 6.68 -9.46 -6.80
CA ARG A 47 5.69 -8.48 -6.37
C ARG A 47 6.30 -7.47 -5.40
N GLY A 48 7.01 -7.91 -4.37
CA GLY A 48 7.68 -7.01 -3.43
C GLY A 48 8.67 -6.05 -4.10
N ARG A 49 9.46 -6.54 -5.07
CA ARG A 49 10.41 -5.72 -5.83
C ARG A 49 9.72 -4.70 -6.72
N SER A 50 8.60 -5.05 -7.35
CA SER A 50 7.88 -4.16 -8.26
C SER A 50 7.29 -2.95 -7.52
N VAL A 51 6.65 -3.16 -6.36
CA VAL A 51 6.06 -2.07 -5.58
C VAL A 51 7.04 -1.39 -4.62
N GLY A 52 8.11 -2.06 -4.18
CA GLY A 52 9.05 -1.51 -3.19
C GLY A 52 9.67 -0.16 -3.59
N ARG A 53 10.00 0.03 -4.87
CA ARG A 53 10.56 1.31 -5.36
C ARG A 53 9.56 2.46 -5.24
N GLU A 54 8.30 2.20 -5.57
CA GLU A 54 7.23 3.19 -5.49
C GLU A 54 6.94 3.56 -4.02
N LEU A 55 6.92 2.58 -3.11
CA LEU A 55 6.75 2.82 -1.67
C LEU A 55 7.84 3.72 -1.09
N VAL A 56 9.11 3.46 -1.44
CA VAL A 56 10.24 4.29 -1.01
C VAL A 56 10.12 5.70 -1.57
N ALA A 57 9.70 5.86 -2.83
CA ALA A 57 9.46 7.18 -3.41
C ALA A 57 8.33 7.93 -2.69
N LEU A 58 7.22 7.26 -2.35
CA LEU A 58 6.11 7.84 -1.59
C LEU A 58 6.51 8.26 -0.16
N LEU A 59 7.46 7.57 0.46
CA LEU A 59 8.05 7.96 1.75
C LEU A 59 9.09 9.08 1.61
N GLY A 60 9.78 9.17 0.48
CA GLY A 60 10.90 10.09 0.24
C GLY A 60 10.54 11.43 -0.40
N ALA A 61 9.44 11.53 -1.15
CA ALA A 61 9.05 12.77 -1.85
C ALA A 61 8.84 13.95 -0.89
N PRO A 62 9.34 15.18 -1.22
CA PRO A 62 9.25 16.39 -0.39
C PRO A 62 7.82 16.62 0.15
#